data_AF-A0AAN6SPY4-F1
#
_entry.id   AF-A0AAN6SPY4-F1
#
_cell.length_a   1.000
_cell.length_b   1.000
_cell.length_c   1.000
_cell.angle_alpha   90.00
_cell.angle_beta   90.00
_cell.angle_gamma   90.00
#
_symmetry.space_group_name_H-M   'P 1'
#
loop_
_entity.id
_entity.type
_entity.pdbx_description
1 polymer ?
#
loop_
_entity_poly.entity_id
_entity_poly.type
_entity_poly.pdbx_seq_one_letter_code
_entity_poly.pdbx_strand_id
1 'polypeptide(L)'
;MAKFNLLGLAVAACVQTTTVLAGSGCGPNCHLAKPELSCSAAAQPGLVDSCCVETFGGLVLSTQFWDTYTGLESEGQLLPENSWTLHGLWPDFCNGSWTQYCDLNRQYDPHPSPNTTTGTAGGTPVPPYAGPTVDTFLTALGKPGRTLLAWMNNFWIAQNQPNTELWAHEYSKHATCFSTFAPSCFTASALKKHKDLLTYFSVAAEYFNRLPTYDWLAAKAIKPSNSTGYALSAIQSALAARHGATPYIGCSGPRYNETAAGKGSLDNGRTVFTEVWYYYHVYGQVQAGKGKPVEADITGGSTSSCAKADKAVWYYERAPGAERRV
;
A
#
# COMPACT_ATOMS: atom_id res chain seq x y z
N MET A 1 30.52 -15.20 56.31
CA MET A 1 30.45 -14.57 54.96
C MET A 1 30.27 -15.73 53.98
N ALA A 2 29.25 -15.88 53.14
CA ALA A 2 28.27 -14.95 52.59
C ALA A 2 26.86 -15.58 52.58
N LYS A 3 25.82 -14.77 52.78
CA LYS A 3 24.41 -15.16 52.59
C LYS A 3 24.06 -15.00 51.11
N PHE A 4 23.67 -16.07 50.45
CA PHE A 4 23.04 -16.00 49.13
C PHE A 4 21.57 -15.57 49.32
N ASN A 5 21.25 -14.34 48.91
CA ASN A 5 19.87 -13.90 48.73
C ASN A 5 19.36 -14.46 47.40
N LEU A 6 18.46 -15.44 47.45
CA LEU A 6 17.59 -15.73 46.31
C LEU A 6 16.60 -14.57 46.16
N LEU A 7 16.84 -13.67 45.21
CA LEU A 7 15.76 -12.86 44.65
C LEU A 7 14.89 -13.79 43.82
N GLY A 8 13.66 -14.06 44.29
CA GLY A 8 12.64 -14.71 43.49
C GLY A 8 12.31 -13.83 42.28
N LEU A 9 12.63 -14.32 41.07
CA LEU A 9 12.02 -13.80 39.85
C LEU A 9 10.54 -14.16 39.90
N ALA A 10 9.69 -13.16 40.13
CA ALA A 10 8.27 -13.28 39.84
C ALA A 10 8.10 -13.37 38.32
N VAL A 11 8.04 -14.60 37.80
CA VAL A 11 7.56 -14.84 36.43
C VAL A 11 6.06 -14.59 36.44
N ALA A 12 5.63 -13.45 35.88
CA ALA A 12 4.23 -13.19 35.64
C ALA A 12 3.72 -14.17 34.56
N ALA A 13 3.22 -15.32 34.99
CA ALA A 13 2.55 -16.27 34.10
C ALA A 13 1.21 -15.66 33.66
N CYS A 14 1.02 -15.48 32.36
CA CYS A 14 -0.27 -15.13 31.78
C CYS A 14 -1.22 -16.33 31.92
N VAL A 15 -2.20 -16.21 32.82
CA VAL A 15 -3.30 -17.16 32.90
C VAL A 15 -4.23 -16.91 31.70
N GLN A 16 -4.31 -17.87 30.78
CA GLN A 16 -5.31 -17.86 29.72
C GLN A 16 -6.65 -18.33 30.31
N THR A 17 -7.51 -17.39 30.68
CA THR A 17 -8.94 -17.70 30.92
C THR A 17 -9.70 -17.54 29.61
N THR A 18 -10.33 -18.62 29.16
CA THR A 18 -11.20 -18.70 27.98
C THR A 18 -12.55 -18.00 28.22
N THR A 19 -12.52 -16.69 28.46
CA THR A 19 -13.71 -15.86 28.54
C THR A 19 -13.42 -14.51 27.89
N VAL A 20 -14.24 -14.20 26.89
CA VAL A 20 -14.30 -12.94 26.15
C VAL A 20 -14.44 -11.77 27.12
N LEU A 21 -13.35 -11.07 27.42
CA LEU A 21 -13.34 -9.70 27.95
C LEU A 21 -12.08 -8.99 27.48
N ALA A 22 -12.28 -7.76 27.01
CA ALA A 22 -11.26 -6.82 26.61
C ALA A 22 -10.18 -6.63 27.70
N GLY A 23 -8.93 -6.51 27.27
CA GLY A 23 -7.87 -5.89 28.07
C GLY A 23 -7.00 -6.85 28.88
N SER A 24 -6.23 -7.71 28.22
CA SER A 24 -4.95 -8.19 28.76
C SER A 24 -3.83 -7.47 28.01
N GLY A 25 -2.94 -6.77 28.72
CA GLY A 25 -1.88 -5.92 28.18
C GLY A 25 -0.77 -6.61 27.36
N CYS A 26 -1.03 -7.81 26.86
CA CYS A 26 -0.19 -8.52 25.89
C CYS A 26 -0.89 -8.42 24.53
N GLY A 27 -0.17 -8.00 23.49
CA GLY A 27 -0.69 -8.03 22.12
C GLY A 27 -1.13 -9.45 21.71
N PRO A 28 -1.97 -9.56 20.69
CA PRO A 28 -2.56 -10.83 20.27
C PRO A 28 -1.47 -11.83 19.85
N ASN A 29 -1.56 -13.07 20.29
CA ASN A 29 -0.60 -14.13 19.96
C ASN A 29 -0.98 -14.84 18.67
N CYS A 30 -0.72 -14.18 17.54
CA CYS A 30 -1.11 -14.67 16.23
C CYS A 30 -0.33 -15.89 15.74
N HIS A 31 0.75 -16.29 16.43
CA HIS A 31 1.49 -17.52 16.11
C HIS A 31 0.69 -18.80 16.38
N LEU A 32 -0.31 -18.72 17.25
CA LEU A 32 -1.20 -19.84 17.58
C LEU A 32 -2.52 -19.80 16.81
N ALA A 33 -2.84 -18.67 16.17
CA ALA A 33 -4.05 -18.52 15.38
C ALA A 33 -3.90 -19.27 14.05
N LYS A 34 -4.96 -19.97 13.64
CA LYS A 34 -5.03 -20.52 12.28
C LYS A 34 -5.12 -19.34 11.30
N PRO A 35 -4.20 -19.23 10.32
CA PRO A 35 -4.23 -18.13 9.37
C PRO A 35 -5.30 -18.38 8.31
N GLU A 36 -6.53 -17.92 8.57
CA GLU A 36 -7.61 -17.98 7.59
C GLU A 36 -7.34 -17.02 6.41
N LEU A 37 -7.80 -17.40 5.22
CA LEU A 37 -7.71 -16.54 4.03
C LEU A 37 -8.73 -15.41 4.16
N SER A 38 -8.29 -14.16 4.00
CA SER A 38 -9.18 -13.00 3.94
C SER A 38 -10.22 -13.16 2.81
N CYS A 39 -11.39 -12.54 2.97
CA CYS A 39 -12.54 -12.72 2.08
C CYS A 39 -13.12 -14.14 1.98
N SER A 40 -12.71 -15.05 2.87
CA SER A 40 -13.37 -16.34 3.03
C SER A 40 -14.50 -16.30 4.06
N ALA A 41 -15.35 -17.33 4.06
CA ALA A 41 -16.40 -17.50 5.07
C ALA A 41 -15.85 -17.66 6.51
N ALA A 42 -14.58 -18.07 6.67
CA ALA A 42 -13.95 -18.21 7.98
C ALA A 42 -13.33 -16.90 8.49
N ALA A 43 -12.96 -15.97 7.59
CA ALA A 43 -12.38 -14.68 7.93
C ALA A 43 -13.47 -13.62 8.15
N GLN A 44 -14.28 -13.80 9.18
CA GLN A 44 -15.34 -12.86 9.57
C GLN A 44 -15.14 -12.34 10.99
N PRO A 45 -15.48 -11.07 11.28
CA PRO A 45 -15.49 -10.57 12.65
C PRO A 45 -16.33 -11.48 13.57
N GLY A 46 -15.77 -11.87 14.71
CA GLY A 46 -16.42 -12.76 15.67
C GLY A 46 -16.18 -14.26 15.47
N LEU A 47 -15.67 -14.69 14.30
CA LEU A 47 -15.21 -16.07 14.09
C LEU A 47 -13.70 -16.24 14.31
N VAL A 48 -12.94 -15.15 14.17
CA VAL A 48 -11.49 -15.09 14.32
C VAL A 48 -11.08 -13.86 15.12
N ASP A 49 -9.86 -13.86 15.65
CA ASP A 49 -9.23 -12.64 16.16
C ASP A 49 -8.86 -11.75 14.98
N SER A 50 -9.55 -10.61 14.82
CA SER A 50 -9.33 -9.64 13.74
C SER A 50 -7.94 -8.99 13.77
N CYS A 51 -7.21 -9.11 14.88
CA CYS A 51 -5.81 -8.75 14.89
C CYS A 51 -4.91 -9.79 14.25
N CYS A 52 -5.36 -11.04 14.14
CA CYS A 52 -4.61 -12.16 13.57
C CYS A 52 -5.07 -12.60 12.18
N VAL A 53 -6.26 -12.15 11.75
CA VAL A 53 -6.84 -12.41 10.43
C VAL A 53 -7.44 -11.10 9.92
N GLU A 54 -7.11 -10.70 8.69
CA GLU A 54 -7.74 -9.52 8.09
C GLU A 54 -9.21 -9.80 7.76
N THR A 55 -10.10 -9.04 8.39
CA THR A 55 -11.55 -9.24 8.37
C THR A 55 -12.34 -8.02 7.90
N PHE A 56 -11.68 -6.88 7.66
CA PHE A 56 -12.34 -5.65 7.23
C PHE A 56 -12.07 -5.38 5.75
N GLY A 57 -10.81 -5.19 5.36
CA GLY A 57 -10.40 -4.97 3.97
C GLY A 57 -9.56 -6.12 3.43
N GLY A 58 -10.22 -7.26 3.19
CA GLY A 58 -9.57 -8.51 2.83
C GLY A 58 -9.08 -8.62 1.39
N LEU A 59 -9.40 -7.65 0.52
CA LEU A 59 -8.82 -7.52 -0.81
C LEU A 59 -7.68 -6.50 -0.71
N VAL A 60 -6.45 -6.98 -0.66
CA VAL A 60 -5.27 -6.16 -0.39
C VAL A 60 -4.58 -5.79 -1.71
N LEU A 61 -4.34 -4.51 -1.93
CA LEU A 61 -3.68 -4.01 -3.15
C LEU A 61 -2.31 -3.45 -2.79
N SER A 62 -1.25 -3.91 -3.45
CA SER A 62 0.02 -3.18 -3.48
C SER A 62 0.10 -2.39 -4.79
N THR A 63 0.14 -1.06 -4.67
CA THR A 63 0.02 -0.14 -5.81
C THR A 63 1.34 0.56 -6.09
N GLN A 64 1.62 0.83 -7.36
CA GLN A 64 2.88 1.42 -7.80
C GLN A 64 2.66 2.54 -8.82
N PHE A 65 3.55 3.52 -8.81
CA PHE A 65 3.62 4.60 -9.78
C PHE A 65 4.76 4.43 -10.77
N TRP A 66 4.50 4.91 -11.99
CA TRP A 66 5.53 5.33 -12.91
C TRP A 66 5.39 6.82 -13.19
N ASP A 67 6.07 7.61 -12.37
CA ASP A 67 6.26 9.03 -12.61
C ASP A 67 7.45 9.26 -13.53
N THR A 68 7.35 10.27 -14.39
CA THR A 68 8.47 10.73 -15.23
C THR A 68 9.24 11.89 -14.62
N TYR A 69 8.68 12.54 -13.59
CA TYR A 69 9.26 13.65 -12.85
C TYR A 69 8.62 13.74 -11.46
N THR A 70 9.26 14.42 -10.51
CA THR A 70 8.77 14.65 -9.15
C THR A 70 8.25 16.07 -8.96
N GLY A 71 8.72 17.05 -9.75
CA GLY A 71 8.40 18.47 -9.57
C GLY A 71 9.17 19.13 -8.41
N LEU A 72 9.97 18.34 -7.69
CA LEU A 72 10.83 18.76 -6.57
C LEU A 72 12.28 18.29 -6.79
N GLU A 73 12.70 18.13 -8.05
CA GLU A 73 14.06 17.73 -8.42
C GLU A 73 15.11 18.71 -7.86
N SER A 74 14.79 20.02 -7.84
CA SER A 74 15.65 21.05 -7.26
C SER A 74 15.86 20.91 -5.75
N GLU A 75 14.99 20.17 -5.06
CA GLU A 75 15.07 19.86 -3.63
C GLU A 75 15.71 18.47 -3.39
N GLY A 76 16.10 17.77 -4.45
CA GLY A 76 16.73 16.45 -4.38
C GLY A 76 15.77 15.27 -4.26
N GLN A 77 14.45 15.52 -4.37
CA GLN A 77 13.45 14.45 -4.50
C GLN A 77 13.53 13.90 -5.93
N LEU A 78 14.12 12.72 -6.06
CA LEU A 78 14.42 12.08 -7.34
C LEU A 78 13.87 10.66 -7.35
N LEU A 79 13.58 10.17 -8.55
CA LEU A 79 13.04 8.83 -8.78
C LEU A 79 14.18 7.80 -8.90
N PRO A 80 13.98 6.56 -8.45
CA PRO A 80 15.01 5.52 -8.56
C PRO A 80 15.13 5.01 -9.99
N GLU A 81 16.34 5.06 -10.57
CA GLU A 81 16.61 4.47 -11.88
C GLU A 81 16.13 3.01 -11.97
N ASN A 82 15.57 2.61 -13.11
CA ASN A 82 15.16 1.22 -13.38
C ASN A 82 14.18 0.64 -12.34
N SER A 83 13.37 1.46 -11.69
CA SER A 83 12.38 1.00 -10.71
C SER A 83 11.11 1.83 -10.79
N TRP A 84 9.97 1.16 -10.63
CA TRP A 84 8.72 1.82 -10.24
C TRP A 84 8.84 2.32 -8.80
N THR A 85 7.91 3.16 -8.36
CA THR A 85 7.82 3.62 -6.96
C THR A 85 6.56 3.09 -6.32
N LEU A 86 6.57 2.91 -5.00
CA LEU A 86 5.41 2.56 -4.21
C LEU A 86 4.42 3.72 -4.19
N HIS A 87 3.16 3.44 -4.52
CA HIS A 87 2.03 4.33 -4.29
C HIS A 87 1.46 4.03 -2.90
N GLY A 88 1.03 2.80 -2.63
CA GLY A 88 0.52 2.41 -1.31
C GLY A 88 0.20 0.93 -1.13
N LEU A 89 -0.38 0.62 0.04
CA LEU A 89 -0.92 -0.70 0.38
C LEU A 89 -2.36 -0.51 0.88
N TRP A 90 -3.35 -0.97 0.11
CA TRP A 90 -4.75 -0.59 0.33
C TRP A 90 -5.63 -1.77 0.75
N PRO A 91 -6.55 -1.55 1.70
CA PRO A 91 -7.60 -2.48 2.06
C PRO A 91 -8.91 -2.17 1.29
N ASP A 92 -9.22 -2.97 0.29
CA ASP A 92 -10.55 -2.98 -0.32
C ASP A 92 -11.44 -4.03 0.35
N PHE A 93 -12.75 -3.76 0.34
CA PHE A 93 -13.73 -4.77 0.71
C PHE A 93 -13.73 -5.92 -0.29
N CYS A 94 -14.17 -7.09 0.16
CA CYS A 94 -14.21 -8.30 -0.65
C CYS A 94 -15.16 -8.23 -1.86
N ASN A 95 -16.03 -7.21 -1.91
CA ASN A 95 -16.90 -6.94 -3.04
C ASN A 95 -16.31 -5.89 -4.02
N GLY A 96 -15.09 -5.41 -3.78
CA GLY A 96 -14.40 -4.44 -4.64
C GLY A 96 -14.77 -2.98 -4.37
N SER A 97 -15.73 -2.71 -3.48
CA SER A 97 -15.85 -1.36 -2.93
C SER A 97 -14.73 -1.09 -1.92
N TRP A 98 -14.45 0.16 -1.62
CA TRP A 98 -13.35 0.54 -0.75
C TRP A 98 -13.85 1.37 0.43
N THR A 99 -12.99 1.47 1.43
CA THR A 99 -13.18 2.33 2.60
C THR A 99 -12.04 3.34 2.68
N GLN A 100 -12.21 4.39 3.48
CA GLN A 100 -11.21 5.43 3.62
C GLN A 100 -11.34 6.16 4.96
N TYR A 101 -10.20 6.52 5.54
CA TYR A 101 -10.12 7.28 6.79
C TYR A 101 -10.92 6.67 7.95
N CYS A 102 -10.73 5.37 8.20
CA CYS A 102 -11.53 4.59 9.13
C CYS A 102 -11.26 4.90 10.61
N ASP A 103 -10.18 5.62 10.93
CA ASP A 103 -9.85 6.08 12.28
C ASP A 103 -9.24 7.49 12.26
N LEU A 104 -10.08 8.50 12.50
CA LEU A 104 -9.66 9.90 12.50
C LEU A 104 -8.75 10.28 13.69
N ASN A 105 -8.66 9.45 14.73
CA ASN A 105 -7.73 9.70 15.84
C ASN A 105 -6.28 9.35 15.49
N ARG A 106 -6.06 8.64 14.38
CA ARG A 106 -4.75 8.25 13.86
C ARG A 106 -4.49 8.80 12.44
N GLN A 107 -5.16 9.90 12.12
CA GLN A 107 -5.02 10.61 10.86
C GLN A 107 -3.88 11.63 10.98
N TYR A 108 -3.07 11.76 9.92
CA TYR A 108 -1.91 12.66 9.81
C TYR A 108 -1.90 13.47 8.50
N ASP A 109 -2.89 13.28 7.61
CA ASP A 109 -2.92 13.87 6.27
C ASP A 109 -3.29 15.38 6.32
N PRO A 110 -2.39 16.27 5.86
CA PRO A 110 -2.64 17.71 5.84
C PRO A 110 -3.60 18.14 4.71
N HIS A 111 -3.80 17.31 3.68
CA HIS A 111 -4.64 17.62 2.53
C HIS A 111 -5.59 16.45 2.18
N PRO A 112 -6.56 16.11 3.06
CA PRO A 112 -7.45 14.96 2.83
C PRO A 112 -8.18 15.01 1.50
N SER A 113 -7.95 14.00 0.64
CA SER A 113 -8.62 13.88 -0.66
C SER A 113 -9.07 12.43 -0.96
N PRO A 114 -10.37 12.13 -1.01
CA PRO A 114 -11.49 13.03 -0.67
C PRO A 114 -11.46 13.49 0.79
N ASN A 115 -12.14 14.58 1.12
CA ASN A 115 -12.20 15.16 2.46
C ASN A 115 -13.35 14.61 3.34
N THR A 116 -13.89 13.44 3.00
CA THR A 116 -14.90 12.73 3.81
C THR A 116 -14.58 11.24 3.90
N THR A 117 -15.06 10.54 4.92
CA THR A 117 -14.80 9.09 5.13
C THR A 117 -15.46 8.16 4.11
N THR A 118 -16.31 8.68 3.22
CA THR A 118 -16.99 7.91 2.16
C THR A 118 -16.68 8.44 0.76
N GLY A 119 -15.92 9.53 0.64
CA GLY A 119 -15.75 10.24 -0.62
C GLY A 119 -17.01 10.93 -1.15
N THR A 120 -18.11 10.93 -0.38
CA THR A 120 -19.37 11.56 -0.74
C THR A 120 -19.74 12.63 0.29
N ALA A 121 -20.69 13.51 -0.07
CA ALA A 121 -21.18 14.57 0.82
C ALA A 121 -21.83 14.04 2.12
N GLY A 122 -22.24 12.76 2.15
CA GLY A 122 -22.81 12.13 3.34
C GLY A 122 -21.78 11.53 4.31
N GLY A 123 -20.50 11.49 3.92
CA GLY A 123 -19.43 10.98 4.79
C GLY A 123 -19.06 11.96 5.90
N THR A 124 -18.46 11.43 6.96
CA THR A 124 -17.91 12.27 8.04
C THR A 124 -16.77 13.11 7.48
N PRO A 125 -16.74 14.44 7.72
CA PRO A 125 -15.64 15.29 7.30
C PRO A 125 -14.30 14.84 7.89
N VAL A 126 -13.26 14.83 7.07
CA VAL A 126 -11.88 14.55 7.47
C VAL A 126 -11.16 15.90 7.58
N PRO A 127 -10.89 16.39 8.80
CA PRO A 127 -10.22 17.68 8.97
C PRO A 127 -8.74 17.57 8.52
N PRO A 128 -8.19 18.63 7.88
CA PRO A 128 -6.75 18.75 7.65
C PRO A 128 -5.94 18.60 8.93
N TYR A 129 -4.88 17.79 8.88
CA TYR A 129 -3.94 17.66 9.98
C TYR A 129 -2.94 18.82 10.00
N ALA A 130 -2.70 19.40 11.18
CA ALA A 130 -1.78 20.53 11.37
C ALA A 130 -0.60 20.23 12.30
N GLY A 131 -0.40 18.96 12.66
CA GLY A 131 0.68 18.53 13.57
C GLY A 131 1.98 18.13 12.85
N PRO A 132 2.91 17.49 13.56
CA PRO A 132 4.18 17.02 12.98
C PRO A 132 3.97 15.96 11.89
N THR A 133 4.80 16.00 10.85
CA THR A 133 4.79 15.04 9.74
C THR A 133 5.21 13.63 10.19
N VAL A 134 4.81 12.61 9.42
CA VAL A 134 5.03 11.19 9.79
C VAL A 134 6.50 10.80 9.97
N ASP A 135 7.41 11.45 9.26
CA ASP A 135 8.86 11.26 9.38
C ASP A 135 9.42 11.75 10.73
N THR A 136 8.77 12.71 11.38
CA THR A 136 9.11 13.13 12.75
C THR A 136 8.93 11.95 13.72
N PHE A 137 7.79 11.27 13.63
CA PHE A 137 7.48 10.12 14.49
C PHE A 137 8.37 8.91 14.19
N LEU A 138 8.62 8.63 12.91
CA LEU A 138 9.54 7.55 12.51
C LEU A 138 10.97 7.83 12.98
N THR A 139 11.45 9.07 12.88
CA THR A 139 12.78 9.44 13.37
C THR A 139 12.93 9.20 14.88
N ALA A 140 11.89 9.49 15.66
CA ALA A 140 11.86 9.27 17.10
C ALA A 140 11.94 7.78 17.51
N LEU A 141 11.65 6.85 16.59
CA LEU A 141 11.82 5.40 16.80
C LEU A 141 13.27 4.92 16.68
N GLY A 142 14.22 5.81 16.38
CA GLY A 142 15.64 5.50 16.36
C GLY A 142 16.08 4.84 15.04
N LYS A 143 17.02 3.89 15.12
CA LYS A 143 17.61 3.23 13.95
C LYS A 143 16.55 2.59 13.02
N PRO A 144 15.56 1.82 13.52
CA PRO A 144 14.56 1.20 12.64
C PRO A 144 13.79 2.21 11.79
N GLY A 145 13.29 3.29 12.41
CA GLY A 145 12.53 4.31 11.69
C GLY A 145 13.39 5.12 10.72
N ARG A 146 14.64 5.44 11.07
CA ARG A 146 15.57 6.10 10.13
C ARG A 146 15.95 5.21 8.94
N THR A 147 16.13 3.91 9.16
CA THR A 147 16.39 2.95 8.07
C THR A 147 15.19 2.86 7.14
N LEU A 148 13.97 2.79 7.67
CA LEU A 148 12.76 2.81 6.87
C LEU A 148 12.62 4.13 6.09
N LEU A 149 12.84 5.28 6.72
CA LEU A 149 12.77 6.59 6.05
C LEU A 149 13.78 6.72 4.89
N ALA A 150 14.98 6.18 5.04
CA ALA A 150 15.95 6.16 3.94
C ALA A 150 15.43 5.33 2.76
N TRP A 151 14.80 4.19 3.03
CA TRP A 151 14.16 3.37 2.00
C TRP A 151 12.96 4.09 1.36
N MET A 152 12.07 4.68 2.16
CA MET A 152 10.89 5.40 1.66
C MET A 152 11.29 6.60 0.80
N ASN A 153 12.32 7.34 1.20
CA ASN A 153 12.85 8.43 0.40
C ASN A 153 13.47 7.98 -0.93
N ASN A 154 13.79 6.70 -1.13
CA ASN A 154 14.27 6.13 -2.39
C ASN A 154 13.14 5.56 -3.26
N PHE A 155 12.08 5.03 -2.66
CA PHE A 155 11.12 4.19 -3.38
C PHE A 155 9.65 4.59 -3.19
N TRP A 156 9.31 5.49 -2.27
CA TRP A 156 7.95 5.96 -2.03
C TRP A 156 7.89 7.47 -2.26
N ILE A 157 8.04 7.83 -3.54
CA ILE A 157 8.25 9.21 -3.99
C ILE A 157 6.92 9.82 -4.41
N ALA A 158 6.68 11.07 -4.00
CA ALA A 158 5.53 11.85 -4.42
C ALA A 158 5.83 12.68 -5.68
N GLN A 159 4.77 13.01 -6.43
CA GLN A 159 4.84 13.93 -7.54
C GLN A 159 4.11 15.24 -7.20
N ASN A 160 4.76 16.38 -7.48
CA ASN A 160 4.31 17.75 -7.23
C ASN A 160 4.01 18.08 -5.76
N GLN A 161 4.52 17.30 -4.81
CA GLN A 161 4.37 17.53 -3.37
C GLN A 161 5.50 16.81 -2.59
N PRO A 162 5.76 17.20 -1.33
CA PRO A 162 6.70 16.49 -0.47
C PRO A 162 6.28 15.04 -0.22
N ASN A 163 7.26 14.13 -0.17
CA ASN A 163 7.00 12.72 0.15
C ASN A 163 6.19 12.53 1.45
N THR A 164 6.41 13.38 2.45
CA THR A 164 5.74 13.31 3.76
C THR A 164 4.22 13.49 3.67
N GLU A 165 3.73 14.25 2.70
CA GLU A 165 2.29 14.43 2.46
C GLU A 165 1.67 13.16 1.87
N LEU A 166 2.34 12.54 0.88
CA LEU A 166 1.92 11.24 0.35
C LEU A 166 1.90 10.18 1.46
N TRP A 167 2.96 10.06 2.25
CA TRP A 167 3.00 9.05 3.31
C TRP A 167 1.91 9.26 4.37
N ALA A 168 1.63 10.52 4.70
CA ALA A 168 0.56 10.88 5.61
C ALA A 168 -0.82 10.52 5.04
N HIS A 169 -1.05 10.79 3.74
CA HIS A 169 -2.24 10.38 3.01
C HIS A 169 -2.43 8.86 3.05
N GLU A 170 -1.42 8.11 2.64
CA GLU A 170 -1.46 6.66 2.53
C GLU A 170 -1.73 5.99 3.88
N TYR A 171 -1.11 6.46 4.95
CA TYR A 171 -1.40 5.95 6.28
C TYR A 171 -2.83 6.29 6.73
N SER A 172 -3.18 7.57 6.64
CA SER A 172 -4.45 8.10 7.13
C SER A 172 -5.65 7.46 6.46
N LYS A 173 -5.60 7.37 5.14
CA LYS A 173 -6.69 6.93 4.29
C LYS A 173 -6.81 5.41 4.26
N HIS A 174 -5.68 4.71 4.18
CA HIS A 174 -5.67 3.27 3.91
C HIS A 174 -5.22 2.44 5.11
N ALA A 175 -4.13 2.77 5.79
CA ALA A 175 -3.64 1.96 6.91
C ALA A 175 -4.66 1.85 8.05
N THR A 176 -5.39 2.93 8.32
CA THR A 176 -6.43 2.98 9.37
C THR A 176 -7.59 2.03 9.13
N CYS A 177 -7.72 1.52 7.89
CA CYS A 177 -8.80 0.68 7.41
C CYS A 177 -8.42 -0.81 7.30
N PHE A 178 -7.29 -1.23 7.85
CA PHE A 178 -7.04 -2.66 8.06
C PHE A 178 -7.43 -3.06 9.48
N SER A 179 -8.14 -4.18 9.62
CA SER A 179 -8.44 -4.73 10.94
C SER A 179 -7.18 -5.16 11.70
N THR A 180 -6.17 -5.69 11.00
CA THR A 180 -4.93 -6.14 11.65
C THR A 180 -4.01 -4.99 12.09
N PHE A 181 -4.29 -3.75 11.64
CA PHE A 181 -3.61 -2.53 12.08
C PHE A 181 -4.48 -1.66 13.00
N ALA A 182 -5.58 -2.20 13.53
CA ALA A 182 -6.43 -1.51 14.48
C ALA A 182 -5.67 -1.21 15.80
N PRO A 183 -5.98 -0.12 16.51
CA PRO A 183 -5.31 0.23 17.77
C PRO A 183 -5.33 -0.89 18.81
N SER A 184 -6.43 -1.64 18.88
CA SER A 184 -6.60 -2.78 19.79
C SER A 184 -5.58 -3.90 19.59
N CYS A 185 -4.92 -3.95 18.43
CA CYS A 185 -3.89 -4.93 18.10
C CYS A 185 -2.50 -4.54 18.62
N PHE A 186 -2.34 -3.32 19.10
CA PHE A 186 -1.08 -2.80 19.64
C PHE A 186 -1.19 -2.55 21.14
N THR A 187 -0.08 -2.68 21.86
CA THR A 187 -0.04 -2.25 23.26
C THR A 187 -0.16 -0.72 23.33
N ALA A 188 -0.75 -0.19 24.40
CA ALA A 188 -0.86 1.26 24.59
C ALA A 188 0.50 1.97 24.54
N SER A 189 1.58 1.32 25.00
CA SER A 189 2.94 1.84 24.90
C SER A 189 3.45 1.90 23.46
N ALA A 190 3.08 0.94 22.62
CA ALA A 190 3.44 0.91 21.22
C ALA A 190 2.75 2.04 20.44
N LEU A 191 1.45 2.24 20.66
CA LEU A 191 0.69 3.34 20.04
C LEU A 191 1.20 4.72 20.46
N LYS A 192 1.47 4.91 21.76
CA LYS A 192 2.08 6.17 22.26
C LYS A 192 3.44 6.49 21.63
N LYS A 193 4.11 5.49 21.05
CA LYS A 193 5.40 5.64 20.36
C LYS A 193 5.25 5.59 18.84
N HIS A 194 4.02 5.59 18.31
CA HIS A 194 3.74 5.50 16.87
C HIS A 194 4.34 4.27 16.18
N LYS A 195 4.41 3.13 16.88
CA LYS A 195 4.93 1.88 16.29
C LYS A 195 4.01 1.30 15.22
N ASP A 196 2.74 1.68 15.21
CA ASP A 196 1.78 1.37 14.15
C ASP A 196 2.21 1.98 12.80
N LEU A 197 2.71 3.22 12.78
CA LEU A 197 3.31 3.83 11.57
C LEU A 197 4.46 2.97 11.04
N LEU A 198 5.45 2.66 11.90
CA LEU A 198 6.59 1.83 11.51
C LEU A 198 6.16 0.47 10.96
N THR A 199 5.14 -0.14 11.58
CA THR A 199 4.63 -1.44 11.15
C THR A 199 3.99 -1.35 9.77
N TYR A 200 3.08 -0.40 9.53
CA TYR A 200 2.41 -0.26 8.23
C TYR A 200 3.40 0.01 7.10
N PHE A 201 4.25 1.03 7.26
CA PHE A 201 5.18 1.41 6.20
C PHE A 201 6.21 0.31 5.90
N SER A 202 6.65 -0.45 6.92
CA SER A 202 7.54 -1.59 6.70
C SER A 202 6.86 -2.71 5.91
N VAL A 203 5.57 -2.97 6.19
CA VAL A 203 4.80 -4.00 5.48
C VAL A 203 4.51 -3.57 4.04
N ALA A 204 4.11 -2.31 3.81
CA ALA A 204 3.93 -1.79 2.46
C ALA A 204 5.23 -1.89 1.63
N ALA A 205 6.38 -1.56 2.24
CA ALA A 205 7.69 -1.74 1.63
C ALA A 205 8.00 -3.22 1.30
N GLU A 206 7.65 -4.16 2.19
CA GLU A 206 7.85 -5.59 1.98
C GLU A 206 7.04 -6.13 0.78
N TYR A 207 5.78 -5.73 0.64
CA TYR A 207 4.97 -6.08 -0.53
C TYR A 207 5.58 -5.51 -1.82
N PHE A 208 5.94 -4.23 -1.82
CA PHE A 208 6.56 -3.57 -2.97
C PHE A 208 7.87 -4.26 -3.40
N ASN A 209 8.76 -4.60 -2.46
CA ASN A 209 10.07 -5.19 -2.77
C ASN A 209 9.97 -6.57 -3.45
N ARG A 210 8.80 -7.23 -3.40
CA ARG A 210 8.54 -8.51 -4.09
C ARG A 210 7.98 -8.34 -5.50
N LEU A 211 7.71 -7.10 -5.90
CA LEU A 211 7.03 -6.72 -7.12
C LEU A 211 7.92 -5.81 -7.99
N PRO A 212 9.07 -6.30 -8.51
CA PRO A 212 9.97 -5.50 -9.35
C PRO A 212 9.39 -5.33 -10.77
N THR A 213 8.35 -4.50 -10.88
CA THR A 213 7.58 -4.26 -12.10
C THR A 213 8.47 -3.88 -13.29
N TYR A 214 9.47 -3.02 -13.08
CA TYR A 214 10.42 -2.63 -14.12
C TYR A 214 11.13 -3.85 -14.72
N ASP A 215 11.70 -4.71 -13.87
CA ASP A 215 12.47 -5.88 -14.31
C ASP A 215 11.58 -6.89 -15.04
N TRP A 216 10.34 -7.07 -14.59
CA TRP A 216 9.38 -7.97 -15.22
C TRP A 216 8.99 -7.51 -16.62
N LEU A 217 8.77 -6.20 -16.80
CA LEU A 217 8.51 -5.60 -18.11
C LEU A 217 9.76 -5.65 -19.00
N ALA A 218 10.92 -5.28 -18.46
CA ALA A 218 12.18 -5.26 -19.18
C ALA A 218 12.58 -6.65 -19.70
N ALA A 219 12.28 -7.73 -18.95
CA ALA A 219 12.48 -9.12 -19.37
C ALA A 219 11.62 -9.51 -20.59
N LYS A 220 10.58 -8.73 -20.92
CA LYS A 220 9.75 -8.86 -22.13
C LYS A 220 10.02 -7.76 -23.15
N ALA A 221 11.17 -7.07 -23.03
CA ALA A 221 11.55 -5.93 -23.86
C ALA A 221 10.54 -4.77 -23.83
N ILE A 222 9.75 -4.64 -22.75
CA ILE A 222 8.91 -3.48 -22.48
C ILE A 222 9.71 -2.55 -21.56
N LYS A 223 10.24 -1.47 -22.13
CA LYS A 223 11.05 -0.47 -21.41
C LYS A 223 10.50 0.93 -21.64
N PRO A 224 10.82 1.89 -20.76
CA PRO A 224 10.53 3.29 -21.02
C PRO A 224 11.04 3.71 -22.40
N SER A 225 10.20 4.38 -23.18
CA SER A 225 10.53 4.83 -24.53
C SER A 225 9.66 6.03 -24.93
N ASN A 226 10.28 7.04 -25.53
CA ASN A 226 9.60 8.18 -26.13
C ASN A 226 9.19 7.95 -27.60
N SER A 227 9.43 6.75 -28.14
CA SER A 227 9.20 6.43 -29.56
C SER A 227 8.42 5.13 -29.78
N THR A 228 8.18 4.35 -28.73
CA THR A 228 7.52 3.04 -28.81
C THR A 228 6.29 3.01 -27.92
N GLY A 229 5.12 2.74 -28.53
CA GLY A 229 3.91 2.35 -27.82
C GLY A 229 3.77 0.84 -27.72
N TYR A 230 3.09 0.38 -26.67
CA TYR A 230 2.88 -1.03 -26.36
C TYR A 230 1.40 -1.40 -26.41
N ALA A 231 1.10 -2.67 -26.68
CA ALA A 231 -0.24 -3.21 -26.49
C ALA A 231 -0.49 -3.44 -24.99
N LEU A 232 -1.66 -3.06 -24.50
CA LEU A 232 -2.09 -3.31 -23.12
C LEU A 232 -1.94 -4.80 -22.74
N SER A 233 -2.34 -5.70 -23.65
CA SER A 233 -2.26 -7.15 -23.43
C SER A 233 -0.82 -7.64 -23.24
N ALA A 234 0.18 -7.01 -23.86
CA ALA A 234 1.59 -7.37 -23.68
C ALA A 234 2.09 -7.00 -22.28
N ILE A 235 1.71 -5.81 -21.79
CA ILE A 235 2.00 -5.36 -20.41
C ILE A 235 1.34 -6.30 -19.40
N GLN A 236 0.03 -6.54 -19.54
CA GLN A 236 -0.71 -7.44 -18.65
C GLN A 236 -0.11 -8.85 -18.63
N SER A 237 0.20 -9.42 -19.80
CA SER A 237 0.79 -10.76 -19.90
C SER A 237 2.18 -10.85 -19.26
N ALA A 238 3.01 -9.81 -19.43
CA ALA A 238 4.35 -9.76 -18.84
C ALA A 238 4.30 -9.79 -17.30
N LEU A 239 3.40 -9.00 -16.71
CA LEU A 239 3.25 -8.89 -15.27
C LEU A 239 2.50 -10.09 -14.68
N ALA A 240 1.42 -10.55 -15.32
CA ALA A 240 0.63 -11.69 -14.86
C ALA A 240 1.46 -12.97 -14.79
N ALA A 241 2.35 -13.19 -15.75
CA ALA A 241 3.25 -14.35 -15.77
C ALA A 241 4.22 -14.39 -14.57
N ARG A 242 4.42 -13.27 -13.88
CA ARG A 242 5.32 -13.17 -12.72
C ARG A 242 4.57 -13.07 -11.39
N HIS A 243 3.50 -12.28 -11.35
CA HIS A 243 2.63 -12.13 -10.19
C HIS A 243 1.79 -13.39 -9.92
N GLY A 244 1.37 -14.09 -10.98
CA GLY A 244 0.47 -15.24 -10.90
C GLY A 244 -1.02 -14.89 -11.06
N ALA A 245 -1.33 -13.61 -11.26
CA ALA A 245 -2.66 -13.10 -11.62
C ALA A 245 -2.53 -11.79 -12.41
N THR A 246 -3.55 -11.38 -13.16
CA THR A 246 -3.51 -10.14 -13.93
C THR A 246 -3.65 -8.92 -13.01
N PRO A 247 -2.64 -8.03 -12.93
CA PRO A 247 -2.77 -6.78 -12.18
C PRO A 247 -3.61 -5.77 -12.95
N TYR A 248 -4.09 -4.74 -12.24
CA TYR A 248 -4.71 -3.58 -12.86
C TYR A 248 -3.63 -2.71 -13.50
N ILE A 249 -3.87 -2.27 -14.75
CA ILE A 249 -2.97 -1.35 -15.48
C ILE A 249 -3.66 0.01 -15.61
N GLY A 250 -3.20 0.98 -14.84
CA GLY A 250 -3.71 2.34 -14.84
C GLY A 250 -2.97 3.21 -15.86
N CYS A 251 -3.76 3.83 -16.74
CA CYS A 251 -3.29 4.88 -17.63
C CYS A 251 -3.96 6.23 -17.37
N SER A 252 -3.20 7.29 -17.67
CA SER A 252 -3.59 8.70 -17.65
C SER A 252 -3.33 9.38 -19.01
N GLY A 253 -3.29 10.71 -19.04
CA GLY A 253 -3.10 11.49 -20.27
C GLY A 253 -4.34 11.54 -21.18
N PRO A 254 -4.20 11.87 -22.47
CA PRO A 254 -5.34 11.95 -23.39
C PRO A 254 -5.94 10.55 -23.63
N ARG A 255 -7.23 10.50 -23.97
CA ARG A 255 -7.84 9.26 -24.45
C ARG A 255 -7.36 8.96 -25.86
N TYR A 256 -7.31 7.70 -26.26
CA TYR A 256 -6.80 7.32 -27.57
C TYR A 256 -7.59 7.97 -28.72
N ASN A 257 -8.92 7.97 -28.65
CA ASN A 257 -9.77 8.64 -29.62
C ASN A 257 -9.64 10.17 -29.70
N GLU A 258 -9.00 10.80 -28.70
CA GLU A 258 -8.66 12.22 -28.68
C GLU A 258 -7.29 12.49 -29.34
N THR A 259 -6.47 11.45 -29.60
CA THR A 259 -5.17 11.57 -30.25
C THR A 259 -5.25 11.58 -31.77
N ALA A 260 -4.20 12.06 -32.44
CA ALA A 260 -4.09 11.98 -33.90
C ALA A 260 -4.12 10.52 -34.40
N ALA A 261 -3.49 9.58 -33.68
CA ALA A 261 -3.43 8.17 -34.05
C ALA A 261 -4.78 7.45 -33.89
N GLY A 262 -5.55 7.82 -32.86
CA GLY A 262 -6.85 7.20 -32.57
C GLY A 262 -8.06 7.95 -33.11
N LYS A 263 -7.88 9.05 -33.87
CA LYS A 263 -8.99 9.85 -34.39
C LYS A 263 -10.00 8.99 -35.16
N GLY A 264 -11.25 8.97 -34.70
CA GLY A 264 -12.33 8.16 -35.28
C GLY A 264 -12.47 6.75 -34.70
N SER A 265 -11.58 6.36 -33.77
CA SER A 265 -11.72 5.13 -32.99
C SER A 265 -12.80 5.26 -31.91
N LEU A 266 -13.42 4.13 -31.56
CA LEU A 266 -14.29 4.02 -30.38
C LEU A 266 -13.51 3.79 -29.08
N ASP A 267 -12.19 3.58 -29.17
CA ASP A 267 -11.34 3.35 -28.00
C ASP A 267 -11.12 4.66 -27.24
N ASN A 268 -11.77 4.74 -26.09
CA ASN A 268 -11.74 5.88 -25.17
C ASN A 268 -10.80 5.65 -23.97
N GLY A 269 -9.95 4.62 -24.02
CA GLY A 269 -8.96 4.36 -22.99
C GLY A 269 -7.84 5.40 -22.98
N ARG A 270 -7.23 5.59 -21.81
CA ARG A 270 -6.13 6.53 -21.57
C ARG A 270 -4.81 5.98 -22.13
N THR A 271 -3.89 6.85 -22.50
CA THR A 271 -2.74 6.45 -23.34
C THR A 271 -1.41 6.38 -22.60
N VAL A 272 -1.28 6.93 -21.39
CA VAL A 272 0.00 7.00 -20.68
C VAL A 272 0.00 6.07 -19.49
N PHE A 273 0.87 5.06 -19.48
CA PHE A 273 0.97 4.08 -18.40
C PHE A 273 1.59 4.69 -17.15
N THR A 274 0.82 4.77 -16.06
CA THR A 274 1.23 5.47 -14.83
C THR A 274 1.06 4.66 -13.56
N GLU A 275 0.23 3.62 -13.55
CA GLU A 275 -0.01 2.83 -12.33
C GLU A 275 -0.13 1.33 -12.58
N VAL A 276 0.33 0.54 -11.60
CA VAL A 276 0.06 -0.90 -11.53
C VAL A 276 -0.44 -1.26 -10.15
N TRP A 277 -1.56 -1.98 -10.07
CA TRP A 277 -2.10 -2.45 -8.79
C TRP A 277 -2.14 -3.98 -8.76
N TYR A 278 -1.42 -4.56 -7.80
CA TYR A 278 -1.32 -6.00 -7.58
C TYR A 278 -2.24 -6.43 -6.45
N TYR A 279 -3.21 -7.28 -6.77
CA TYR A 279 -4.25 -7.71 -5.84
C TYR A 279 -3.90 -9.02 -5.14
N TYR A 280 -4.29 -9.10 -3.87
CA TYR A 280 -4.12 -10.26 -3.01
C TYR A 280 -5.36 -10.49 -2.15
N HIS A 281 -5.64 -11.76 -1.86
CA HIS A 281 -6.14 -12.12 -0.52
C HIS A 281 -4.95 -12.49 0.37
N VAL A 282 -5.07 -12.42 1.68
CA VAL A 282 -3.97 -12.68 2.62
C VAL A 282 -4.34 -13.79 3.61
N TYR A 283 -3.35 -14.61 3.98
CA TYR A 283 -3.52 -15.61 5.03
C TYR A 283 -3.14 -15.02 6.39
N GLY A 284 -4.13 -14.90 7.29
CA GLY A 284 -3.93 -14.32 8.61
C GLY A 284 -3.67 -12.82 8.55
N GLN A 285 -2.60 -12.38 9.23
CA GLN A 285 -2.21 -10.97 9.28
C GLN A 285 -1.65 -10.49 7.95
N VAL A 286 -2.03 -9.28 7.53
CA VAL A 286 -1.38 -8.59 6.38
C VAL A 286 0.13 -8.47 6.62
N GLN A 287 0.53 -8.22 7.87
CA GLN A 287 1.90 -8.10 8.34
C GLN A 287 2.73 -9.38 8.15
N ALA A 288 2.11 -10.54 7.97
CA ALA A 288 2.83 -11.79 7.72
C ALA A 288 3.34 -11.90 6.27
N GLY A 289 2.90 -11.01 5.37
CA GLY A 289 3.33 -11.00 3.97
C GLY A 289 2.89 -12.25 3.19
N LYS A 290 1.89 -13.01 3.68
CA LYS A 290 1.41 -14.25 3.04
C LYS A 290 0.24 -13.97 2.11
N GLY A 291 0.50 -13.21 1.05
CA GLY A 291 -0.48 -12.90 0.00
C GLY A 291 -0.68 -14.06 -0.97
N LYS A 292 -1.94 -14.33 -1.33
CA LYS A 292 -2.37 -15.13 -2.46
C LYS A 292 -2.77 -14.17 -3.59
N PRO A 293 -2.01 -14.09 -4.69
CA PRO A 293 -2.38 -13.30 -5.86
C PRO A 293 -3.79 -13.60 -6.35
N VAL A 294 -4.52 -12.58 -6.75
CA VAL A 294 -5.84 -12.68 -7.38
C VAL A 294 -5.97 -11.71 -8.56
N GLU A 295 -6.88 -11.99 -9.48
CA GLU A 295 -7.12 -11.13 -10.64
C GLU A 295 -7.66 -9.76 -10.21
N ALA A 296 -7.27 -8.70 -10.91
CA ALA A 296 -7.75 -7.34 -10.64
C ALA A 296 -9.27 -7.18 -10.82
N ASP A 297 -9.90 -8.03 -11.63
CA ASP A 297 -11.35 -8.07 -11.86
C ASP A 297 -12.07 -9.14 -11.03
N ILE A 298 -11.44 -9.69 -9.97
CA ILE A 298 -12.06 -10.73 -9.11
C ILE A 298 -13.44 -10.33 -8.56
N THR A 299 -13.72 -9.03 -8.47
CA THR A 299 -14.98 -8.45 -8.00
C THR A 299 -15.87 -7.90 -9.14
N GLY A 300 -15.52 -8.17 -10.40
CA GLY A 300 -16.24 -7.70 -11.60
C GLY A 300 -15.84 -6.30 -12.09
N GLY A 301 -14.73 -5.75 -11.59
CA GLY A 301 -14.18 -4.46 -12.03
C GLY A 301 -13.46 -4.50 -13.38
N SER A 302 -12.98 -3.34 -13.86
CA SER A 302 -12.10 -3.29 -15.04
C SER A 302 -10.67 -3.65 -14.66
N THR A 303 -9.96 -4.36 -15.53
CA THR A 303 -8.52 -4.64 -15.36
C THR A 303 -7.61 -3.50 -15.82
N SER A 304 -8.17 -2.43 -16.40
CA SER A 304 -7.37 -1.32 -16.93
C SER A 304 -8.20 -0.05 -17.22
N SER A 305 -7.57 1.12 -17.15
CA SER A 305 -8.07 2.36 -17.74
C SER A 305 -7.42 2.72 -19.09
N CYS A 306 -6.52 1.87 -19.58
CA CYS A 306 -5.72 2.11 -20.77
C CYS A 306 -6.49 1.85 -22.08
N ALA A 307 -6.01 2.47 -23.14
CA ALA A 307 -6.39 2.16 -24.50
C ALA A 307 -6.07 0.70 -24.84
N LYS A 308 -6.93 0.09 -25.66
CA LYS A 308 -6.85 -1.31 -26.10
C LYS A 308 -6.32 -1.45 -27.52
N ALA A 309 -6.33 -0.38 -28.31
CA ALA A 309 -5.75 -0.35 -29.64
C ALA A 309 -4.25 -0.75 -29.60
N ASP A 310 -3.79 -1.39 -30.67
CA ASP A 310 -2.40 -1.84 -30.75
C ASP A 310 -1.44 -0.64 -30.64
N LYS A 311 -0.38 -0.81 -29.84
CA LYS A 311 0.65 0.21 -29.57
C LYS A 311 0.11 1.56 -29.06
N ALA A 312 -1.06 1.56 -28.41
CA ALA A 312 -1.67 2.79 -27.91
C ALA A 312 -1.20 3.19 -26.50
N VAL A 313 -0.52 2.31 -25.77
CA VAL A 313 -0.06 2.55 -24.40
C VAL A 313 1.40 2.99 -24.39
N TRP A 314 1.64 4.21 -23.94
CA TRP A 314 2.96 4.82 -23.82
C TRP A 314 3.54 4.61 -22.44
N TYR A 315 4.73 4.03 -22.39
CA TYR A 315 5.54 3.90 -21.18
C TYR A 315 6.74 4.83 -21.35
N TYR A 316 6.63 6.08 -20.88
CA TYR A 316 7.59 7.13 -21.21
C TYR A 316 8.88 7.07 -20.40
N GLU A 317 9.97 7.53 -21.02
CA GLU A 317 11.23 7.79 -20.31
C GLU A 317 11.04 8.92 -19.29
N ARG A 318 11.84 8.90 -18.23
CA ARG A 318 11.83 9.97 -17.23
C ARG A 318 12.50 11.23 -17.77
N ALA A 319 12.11 12.37 -17.22
CA ALA A 319 12.67 13.66 -17.58
C ALA A 319 14.18 13.70 -17.24
N PRO A 320 15.00 14.41 -18.04
CA PRO A 320 16.41 14.58 -17.74
C PRO A 320 16.63 15.15 -16.34
N GLY A 321 17.44 14.48 -15.53
CA GLY A 321 17.75 14.90 -14.15
C GLY A 321 16.70 14.52 -13.10
N ALA A 322 15.61 13.84 -13.47
CA ALA A 322 14.60 13.37 -12.52
C ALA A 322 14.97 12.07 -11.79
N GLU A 323 16.09 11.44 -12.14
CA GLU A 323 16.49 10.12 -11.64
C GLU A 323 17.75 10.16 -10.79
N ARG A 324 17.87 9.17 -9.91
CA ARG A 324 19.11 8.83 -9.21
C ARG A 324 19.33 7.34 -9.13
N ARG A 325 20.60 6.94 -9.06
CA ARG A 325 21.00 5.60 -8.67
C ARG A 325 20.83 5.42 -7.16
N VAL A 326 20.15 4.34 -6.76
CA VAL A 326 19.85 3.98 -5.36
C VAL A 326 20.48 2.67 -4.95
#